data_AF-A0A7X8VMU9-F1
#
_entry.id   AF-A0A7X8VMU9-F1
#
_cell.length_a   1.000
_cell.length_b   1.000
_cell.length_c   1.000
_cell.angle_alpha   90.00
_cell.angle_beta   90.00
_cell.angle_gamma   90.00
#
_symmetry.space_group_name_H-M   'P 1'
#
loop_
_entity.id
_entity.type
_entity.pdbx_description
1 polymer ?
#
loop_
_entity_poly.entity_id
_entity_poly.type
_entity_poly.pdbx_seq_one_letter_code
_entity_poly.pdbx_strand_id
1 'polypeptide(L)' 'AVVVARTADLPNNEGFNAATLEYGNLVEQGVIDPVKVTHSAVVNATSVARMVLTTEASIVDKPAEEATGHGHSHHHH' A
#
# COMPACT_ATOMS: atom_id res chain seq x y z
N ALA A 1 13.77 7.34 7.26
CA ALA A 1 14.71 6.51 8.06
C ALA A 1 14.80 6.97 9.52
N VAL A 2 15.08 8.26 9.79
CA VAL A 2 15.36 8.77 11.15
C VAL A 2 14.21 8.55 12.15
N VAL A 3 12.96 8.86 11.78
CA VAL A 3 11.81 8.69 12.70
C VAL A 3 11.58 7.21 13.05
N VAL A 4 11.65 6.32 12.06
CA VAL A 4 11.46 4.87 12.26
C VAL A 4 12.53 4.29 13.17
N ALA A 5 13.80 4.62 12.91
CA ALA A 5 14.91 4.16 13.74
C ALA A 5 14.74 4.64 15.19
N ARG A 6 14.45 5.93 15.39
CA ARG A 6 14.21 6.47 16.72
C ARG A 6 13.02 5.81 17.42
N THR A 7 11.91 5.58 16.74
CA THR A 7 10.72 4.93 17.32
C THR A 7 10.99 3.46 17.69
N ALA A 8 11.85 2.76 16.96
CA ALA A 8 12.20 1.37 17.26
C ALA A 8 12.98 1.20 18.58
N ASP A 9 13.71 2.23 19.01
CA ASP A 9 14.47 2.24 20.26
C ASP A 9 13.64 2.69 21.49
N LEU A 10 12.38 3.11 21.29
CA LEU A 10 11.49 3.56 22.36
C LEU A 10 10.76 2.39 23.03
N PRO A 11 10.39 2.52 24.31
CA PRO A 11 9.60 1.50 25.01
C PRO A 11 8.18 1.40 24.45
N ASN A 12 7.45 0.35 24.82
CA ASN A 12 6.07 0.16 24.39
C ASN A 12 5.19 1.39 24.71
N ASN A 13 4.24 1.68 23.83
CA ASN A 13 3.34 2.85 23.84
C ASN A 13 3.99 4.20 23.50
N GLU A 14 5.31 4.33 23.58
CA GLU A 14 6.02 5.53 23.14
C GLU A 14 6.20 5.52 21.61
N GLY A 15 5.95 6.66 20.97
CA GLY A 15 6.10 6.78 19.52
C GLY A 15 6.06 8.22 19.04
N PHE A 16 6.02 8.38 17.72
CA PHE A 16 5.95 9.70 17.08
C PHE A 16 4.51 10.03 16.70
N ASN A 17 3.98 11.12 17.24
CA ASN A 17 2.67 11.63 16.87
C ASN A 17 2.80 12.53 15.64
N ALA A 18 2.30 12.08 14.50
CA ALA A 18 2.40 12.81 13.24
C ALA A 18 1.52 14.09 13.19
N ALA A 19 0.52 14.23 14.06
CA ALA A 19 -0.33 15.42 14.11
C ALA A 19 0.33 16.58 14.88
N THR A 20 1.09 16.28 15.94
CA THR A 20 1.77 17.27 16.78
C THR A 20 3.26 17.39 16.49
N LEU A 21 3.84 16.42 15.77
CA LEU A 21 5.26 16.28 15.50
C LEU A 21 6.14 16.03 16.75
N GLU A 22 5.55 15.47 17.79
CA GLU A 22 6.20 15.19 19.07
C GLU A 22 6.34 13.69 19.34
N TYR A 23 7.31 13.33 20.18
CA TYR A 23 7.45 11.98 20.70
C TYR A 23 6.79 11.89 22.08
N GLY A 24 6.09 10.80 22.34
CA GLY A 24 5.48 10.53 23.65
C GLY A 24 4.60 9.29 23.63
N ASN A 25 3.92 9.05 24.74
CA ASN A 25 2.93 7.99 24.87
C ASN A 25 1.74 8.23 23.94
N LEU A 26 1.62 7.42 22.89
CA LEU A 26 0.59 7.56 21.86
C LEU A 26 -0.82 7.24 22.41
N VAL A 27 -0.93 6.35 23.39
CA VAL A 27 -2.21 5.97 24.00
C VAL A 27 -2.77 7.13 24.81
N GLU A 28 -1.93 7.79 25.61
CA GLU A 28 -2.32 8.99 26.37
C GLU A 28 -2.68 10.17 25.46
N GLN A 29 -2.03 10.26 24.30
CA GLN A 29 -2.33 11.26 23.27
C GLN A 29 -3.56 10.91 22.42
N GLY A 30 -4.22 9.79 22.69
CA GLY A 30 -5.44 9.35 21.98
C GLY A 30 -5.19 8.74 20.60
N VAL A 31 -3.94 8.47 20.24
CA VAL A 31 -3.55 7.79 19.01
C VAL A 31 -3.50 6.29 19.28
N ILE A 32 -4.65 5.62 19.12
CA ILE A 32 -4.81 4.20 19.38
C ILE A 32 -5.49 3.49 18.21
N ASP A 33 -4.98 2.32 17.88
CA ASP A 33 -5.56 1.43 16.87
C ASP A 33 -6.12 0.16 17.54
N PRO A 34 -7.34 -0.29 17.20
CA PRO A 34 -7.85 -1.55 17.71
C PRO A 34 -6.96 -2.71 17.26
N VAL A 35 -6.64 -3.64 18.16
CA VAL A 35 -5.76 -4.80 17.88
C VAL A 35 -6.16 -5.56 16.61
N LYS A 36 -7.48 -5.75 16.39
CA LYS A 36 -8.01 -6.42 15.20
C LYS A 36 -7.63 -5.70 13.90
N VAL A 37 -7.59 -4.38 13.90
CA VAL A 37 -7.26 -3.57 12.71
C VAL A 37 -5.81 -3.81 12.30
N THR A 38 -4.85 -3.54 13.20
CA THR A 38 -3.42 -3.73 12.92
C THR A 38 -3.09 -5.18 12.57
N HIS A 39 -3.66 -6.16 13.28
CA HIS A 39 -3.45 -7.57 13.00
C HIS A 39 -3.98 -7.96 11.61
N SER A 40 -5.22 -7.58 11.29
CA SER A 40 -5.81 -7.89 9.98
C SER A 40 -5.04 -7.25 8.83
N ALA A 41 -4.52 -6.03 9.01
CA ALA A 41 -3.71 -5.35 8.02
C ALA A 41 -2.43 -6.15 7.68
N VAL A 42 -1.70 -6.59 8.70
CA VAL A 42 -0.47 -7.39 8.50
C VAL A 42 -0.77 -8.73 7.84
N VAL A 43 -1.81 -9.44 8.29
CA VAL A 43 -2.20 -10.73 7.72
C VAL A 43 -2.59 -10.60 6.24
N ASN A 44 -3.40 -9.60 5.90
CA ASN A 44 -3.83 -9.36 4.53
C ASN A 44 -2.65 -8.94 3.63
N ALA A 45 -1.78 -8.06 4.12
CA ALA A 45 -0.58 -7.64 3.39
C ALA A 45 0.36 -8.83 3.13
N THR A 46 0.57 -9.68 4.13
CA THR A 46 1.40 -10.89 4.00
C THR A 46 0.81 -11.86 2.98
N SER A 47 -0.51 -12.03 2.95
CA SER A 47 -1.21 -12.87 1.98
C SER A 47 -0.94 -12.43 0.53
N VAL A 48 -1.14 -11.13 0.25
CA VAL A 48 -0.88 -10.56 -1.09
C VAL A 48 0.61 -10.62 -1.43
N ALA A 49 1.49 -10.26 -0.50
CA ALA A 49 2.94 -10.32 -0.70
C ALA A 49 3.40 -11.74 -1.04
N ARG A 50 2.88 -12.76 -0.33
CA ARG A 50 3.17 -14.17 -0.62
C ARG A 50 2.72 -14.54 -2.02
N MET A 51 1.49 -14.19 -2.40
CA MET A 51 0.96 -14.47 -3.74
C MET A 51 1.85 -13.85 -4.81
N VAL A 52 2.20 -12.56 -4.68
CA VAL A 52 3.05 -11.85 -5.64
C VAL A 52 4.44 -12.50 -5.75
N LEU A 53 5.07 -12.83 -4.62
CA LEU A 53 6.42 -13.42 -4.61
C LEU A 53 6.49 -14.81 -5.25
N THR A 54 5.40 -15.57 -5.22
CA THR A 54 5.34 -16.93 -5.81
C THR A 54 4.66 -16.96 -7.18
N THR A 55 4.26 -15.81 -7.72
CA THR A 55 3.63 -15.73 -9.05
C THR A 55 4.72 -15.60 -10.10
N GLU A 56 4.95 -16.66 -10.86
CA GLU A 56 6.01 -16.71 -11.88
C GLU A 56 5.65 -15.97 -13.18
N ALA A 57 4.36 -15.77 -13.47
CA ALA A 57 3.90 -15.10 -14.68
C ALA A 57 2.60 -14.33 -14.47
N SER A 58 2.48 -13.19 -15.12
CA SER A 58 1.25 -12.39 -15.22
C SER A 58 0.98 -12.07 -16.68
N ILE A 59 -0.21 -12.43 -17.18
CA ILE A 59 -0.63 -12.17 -18.55
C ILE A 59 -1.54 -10.94 -18.52
N VAL A 60 -1.27 -9.98 -19.40
CA VAL A 60 -2.04 -8.74 -19.54
C VAL A 60 -2.48 -8.56 -20.99
N ASP A 61 -3.66 -7.98 -21.19
CA ASP A 61 -4.15 -7.61 -22.51
C ASP A 61 -3.35 -6.43 -23.08
N LYS A 62 -3.10 -6.44 -24.40
CA LYS A 62 -2.45 -5.30 -25.08
C LYS A 62 -3.38 -4.08 -24.98
N PRO A 63 -2.89 -2.90 -24.54
CA PRO A 63 -3.67 -1.68 -24.60
C PRO A 63 -4.17 -1.42 -26.03
N ALA A 64 -5.45 -1.09 -26.18
CA ALA A 64 -6.01 -0.73 -27.48
C ALA A 64 -5.31 0.52 -28.01
N GLU A 65 -4.88 0.50 -29.26
CA GLU A 65 -4.46 1.73 -29.95
C GLU A 65 -5.72 2.58 -30.18
N GLU A 66 -5.74 3.80 -29.64
CA GLU A 66 -6.84 4.72 -29.94
C GLU A 66 -6.89 4.96 -31.45
N ALA A 67 -8.05 4.70 -32.05
CA ALA A 67 -8.30 4.94 -33.45
C ALA A 67 -8.24 6.44 -33.75
N THR A 68 -7.04 6.94 -34.06
CA THR A 68 -6.89 8.25 -34.69
C THR A 68 -7.45 8.13 -36.11
N GLY A 69 -8.64 8.70 -36.29
CA GLY A 69 -9.46 8.51 -37.49
C GLY A 69 -8.74 8.88 -38.79
N HIS A 70 -8.69 7.93 -39.72
CA HIS A 70 -8.50 8.19 -41.15
C HIS A 70 -9.41 7.23 -41.92
N GLY A 71 -10.43 7.77 -42.58
CA GLY A 71 -11.36 7.01 -43.38
C GLY A 71 -10.68 6.38 -44.59
N HIS A 72 -10.86 5.07 -44.76
CA HIS A 72 -10.59 4.39 -46.02
C HIS A 72 -11.74 3.44 -46.33
N SER A 73 -12.53 3.84 -47.31
CA SER A 73 -13.47 2.98 -48.03
C SER A 73 -12.70 1.83 -48.66
N HIS A 74 -13.10 0.59 -48.40
CA HIS A 74 -12.86 -0.50 -49.34
C HIS A 74 -14.13 -1.35 -49.44
N HIS A 75 -14.87 -1.09 -50.53
CA HIS A 75 -15.57 -2.11 -51.28
C HIS A 75 -14.67 -3.34 -51.44
N HIS A 76 -15.21 -4.54 -51.22
CA HIS A 76 -15.28 -5.62 -52.21
C HIS A 76 -15.94 -6.84 -51.54
N HIS A 77 -17.04 -7.28 -52.16
CA HIS A 77 -17.70 -8.60 -52.12
C HIS A 77 -17.74 -9.41 -50.83
#